data_AF-A0A958S622-F1
#
_entry.id   AF-A0A958S622-F1
#
_cell.length_a   1.000
_cell.length_b   1.000
_cell.length_c   1.000
_cell.angle_alpha   90.00
_cell.angle_beta   90.00
_cell.angle_gamma   90.00
#
_symmetry.space_group_name_H-M   'P 1'
#
loop_
_entity.id
_entity.type
_entity.pdbx_description
1 polymer ?
#
loop_
_entity_poly.entity_id
_entity_poly.type
_entity_poly.pdbx_seq_one_letter_code
_entity_poly.pdbx_strand_id
1 'polypeptide(L)'
;MSDKKEFPKSPSRRHFLQQTGAVAAATLLSRFAAGNEDKRIVRAKIHPGIGVARVGNSTDPDGFYIGPEVVRPPFTQAGATRDAQGALKRQAARFRIYGYNAAGEVVRELTEDNATIRWQVHLANKKAAWYRFTSALDIPENEGNGNPRRNAKIKGEDRKKLVVDPGARSISGKNRSGMAYHFNGGKFMSVEVPLGELRTDKKGRLIVLGGLGNSGTPAGSPPYDPTDADTFNNADGWYDDTSDGPVRASVEWKGENIPVDPAWVLVGPPNYAPDVVGWRTLHDLLVHTYTASGWMTVPKKTSFTRDV
;
A
#
# COMPACT_ATOMS: atom_id res chain seq x y z
N MET A 1 62.78 17.55 -17.80
CA MET A 1 61.61 18.33 -17.34
C MET A 1 60.38 17.74 -18.03
N SER A 2 59.40 17.33 -17.23
CA SER A 2 58.37 16.35 -17.57
C SER A 2 57.15 16.99 -18.25
N ASP A 3 56.77 16.45 -19.42
CA ASP A 3 55.54 16.74 -20.15
C ASP A 3 54.31 16.15 -19.44
N LYS A 4 53.40 17.00 -18.99
CA LYS A 4 52.08 16.59 -18.47
C LYS A 4 51.08 16.47 -19.63
N LYS A 5 50.65 15.25 -19.93
CA LYS A 5 49.49 14.96 -20.79
C LYS A 5 48.18 15.32 -20.05
N GLU A 6 47.37 16.20 -20.64
CA GLU A 6 45.99 16.43 -20.23
C GLU A 6 45.08 15.30 -20.75
N PHE A 7 44.25 14.73 -19.86
CA PHE A 7 43.21 13.78 -20.21
C PHE A 7 41.88 14.51 -20.48
N PRO A 8 41.07 14.10 -21.47
CA PRO A 8 39.78 14.73 -21.73
C PRO A 8 38.78 14.46 -20.59
N LYS A 9 38.10 15.51 -20.14
CA LYS A 9 37.03 15.43 -19.13
C LYS A 9 35.87 14.57 -19.64
N SER A 10 35.48 13.55 -18.88
CA SER A 10 34.25 12.78 -19.12
C SER A 10 33.01 13.70 -19.06
N PRO A 11 32.01 13.52 -19.94
CA PRO A 11 30.81 14.34 -19.93
C PRO A 11 29.98 14.06 -18.66
N SER A 12 29.55 15.13 -17.99
CA SER A 12 28.71 15.03 -16.79
C SER A 12 27.32 14.48 -17.13
N ARG A 13 26.70 13.75 -16.17
CA ARG A 13 25.32 13.21 -16.26
C ARG A 13 24.25 14.24 -16.68
N ARG A 14 24.50 15.54 -16.53
CA ARG A 14 23.60 16.62 -16.97
C ARG A 14 23.49 16.75 -18.49
N HIS A 15 24.49 16.34 -19.26
CA HIS A 15 24.46 16.47 -20.73
C HIS A 15 23.69 15.32 -21.42
N PHE A 16 23.63 14.14 -20.79
CA PHE A 16 22.89 12.98 -21.32
C PHE A 16 21.35 13.12 -21.18
N LEU A 17 20.89 13.89 -20.19
CA LEU A 17 19.46 14.14 -19.94
C LEU A 17 18.85 15.23 -20.83
N GLN A 18 19.66 16.06 -21.49
CA GLN A 18 19.16 17.09 -22.42
C GLN A 18 18.83 16.55 -23.81
N GLN A 19 19.35 15.39 -24.22
CA GLN A 19 19.04 14.78 -25.53
C GLN A 19 17.90 13.75 -25.50
N THR A 20 17.46 13.28 -24.33
CA THR A 20 16.31 12.36 -24.20
C THR A 20 15.01 13.06 -23.81
N GLY A 21 15.06 14.32 -23.36
CA GLY A 21 13.89 15.10 -22.93
C GLY A 21 13.02 15.71 -24.03
N ALA A 22 13.47 15.71 -25.29
CA ALA A 22 12.75 16.35 -26.40
C ALA A 22 11.68 15.46 -27.06
N VAL A 23 11.69 14.14 -26.83
CA VAL A 23 10.72 13.22 -27.47
C VAL A 23 9.44 13.05 -26.64
N ALA A 24 9.46 13.35 -25.34
CA ALA A 24 8.30 13.13 -24.46
C ALA A 24 7.31 14.32 -24.40
N ALA A 25 7.69 15.51 -24.88
CA ALA A 25 6.87 16.72 -24.77
C ALA A 25 6.03 17.05 -26.01
N ALA A 26 6.26 16.37 -27.14
CA ALA A 26 5.58 16.66 -28.42
C ALA A 26 4.23 15.92 -28.60
N THR A 27 3.86 15.00 -27.71
CA THR A 27 2.64 14.17 -27.88
C THR A 27 1.38 14.76 -27.23
N LEU A 28 1.45 15.94 -26.60
CA LEU A 28 0.35 16.50 -25.81
C LEU A 28 -0.55 17.50 -26.54
N LEU A 29 -0.37 17.72 -27.84
CA LEU A 29 -1.21 18.61 -28.64
C LEU A 29 -1.59 17.97 -29.99
N SER A 30 -2.35 16.88 -29.93
CA SER A 30 -3.29 16.45 -30.98
C SER A 30 -3.97 15.16 -30.54
N ARG A 31 -5.27 15.21 -30.22
CA ARG A 31 -6.23 14.10 -30.34
C ARG A 31 -7.62 14.55 -29.90
N PHE A 32 -8.18 15.49 -30.66
CA PHE A 32 -9.62 15.53 -30.88
C PHE A 32 -9.84 15.36 -32.38
N ALA A 33 -9.52 14.16 -32.86
CA ALA A 33 -10.00 13.66 -34.13
C ALA A 33 -10.88 12.46 -33.80
N ALA A 34 -12.18 12.57 -34.09
CA ALA A 34 -13.09 11.45 -34.03
C ALA A 34 -12.61 10.37 -35.01
N GLY A 35 -12.12 9.25 -34.49
CA GLY A 35 -11.56 8.17 -35.32
C GLY A 35 -11.04 7.02 -34.47
N ASN A 36 -11.92 6.04 -34.23
CA ASN A 36 -11.64 4.70 -33.72
C ASN A 36 -10.76 4.64 -32.43
N GLU A 37 -11.39 4.76 -31.25
CA GLU A 37 -10.71 4.46 -29.98
C GLU A 37 -10.06 3.07 -30.07
N ASP A 38 -8.74 2.98 -29.89
CA ASP A 38 -8.04 1.70 -29.82
C ASP A 38 -8.52 0.93 -28.58
N LYS A 39 -9.36 -0.08 -28.81
CA LYS A 39 -9.93 -0.94 -27.77
C LYS A 39 -9.05 -2.16 -27.46
N ARG A 40 -7.87 -2.28 -28.08
CA ARG A 40 -6.96 -3.39 -27.79
C ARG A 40 -6.30 -3.17 -26.44
N ILE A 41 -6.50 -4.11 -25.53
CA ILE A 41 -5.81 -4.12 -24.23
C ILE A 41 -4.47 -4.83 -24.40
N VAL A 42 -3.39 -4.16 -24.04
CA VAL A 42 -2.01 -4.70 -24.13
C VAL A 42 -1.36 -4.88 -22.76
N ARG A 43 -1.90 -4.24 -21.72
CA ARG A 43 -1.48 -4.38 -20.32
C ARG A 43 -2.62 -4.00 -19.39
N ALA A 44 -2.50 -4.30 -18.12
CA ALA A 44 -3.45 -3.89 -17.09
C ALA A 44 -2.74 -3.25 -15.89
N LYS A 45 -3.49 -2.53 -15.05
CA LYS A 45 -3.03 -1.98 -13.77
C LYS A 45 -4.01 -2.29 -12.66
N ILE A 46 -3.49 -2.62 -11.49
CA ILE A 46 -4.29 -2.74 -10.27
C ILE A 46 -4.53 -1.34 -9.68
N HIS A 47 -5.78 -1.05 -9.30
CA HIS A 47 -6.19 0.20 -8.68
C HIS A 47 -6.98 -0.05 -7.39
N PRO A 48 -6.76 0.72 -6.32
CA PRO A 48 -5.77 1.79 -6.21
C PRO A 48 -4.33 1.22 -6.21
N GLY A 49 -3.34 2.06 -6.55
CA GLY A 49 -1.93 1.67 -6.48
C GLY A 49 -1.48 1.40 -5.03
N ILE A 50 -2.11 2.05 -4.05
CA ILE A 50 -1.97 1.79 -2.62
C ILE A 50 -3.37 1.69 -2.01
N GLY A 51 -3.77 0.50 -1.58
CA GLY A 51 -5.01 0.29 -0.84
C GLY A 51 -4.82 0.51 0.66
N VAL A 52 -5.83 1.08 1.31
CA VAL A 52 -5.83 1.36 2.75
C VAL A 52 -6.92 0.55 3.43
N ALA A 53 -6.51 -0.47 4.15
CA ALA A 53 -7.36 -1.24 5.06
C ALA A 53 -7.09 -0.81 6.52
N ARG A 54 -8.02 -1.14 7.42
CA ARG A 54 -7.89 -0.85 8.85
C ARG A 54 -8.40 -2.00 9.68
N VAL A 55 -7.70 -2.27 10.78
CA VAL A 55 -8.12 -3.27 11.77
C VAL A 55 -9.45 -2.88 12.42
N GLY A 56 -10.14 -3.87 12.98
CA GLY A 56 -11.39 -3.73 13.70
C GLY A 56 -11.77 -5.05 14.35
N ASN A 57 -12.32 -5.02 15.56
CA ASN A 57 -12.54 -6.20 16.39
C ASN A 57 -13.88 -6.90 16.16
N SER A 58 -14.66 -6.48 15.16
CA SER A 58 -15.90 -7.17 14.77
C SER A 58 -15.58 -8.52 14.11
N THR A 59 -16.17 -9.59 14.62
CA THR A 59 -16.07 -10.96 14.10
C THR A 59 -17.26 -11.36 13.24
N ASP A 60 -18.24 -10.48 13.07
CA ASP A 60 -19.44 -10.76 12.30
C ASP A 60 -19.12 -11.01 10.81
N PRO A 61 -19.91 -11.83 10.09
CA PRO A 61 -19.71 -12.05 8.65
C PRO A 61 -19.71 -10.76 7.81
N ASP A 62 -20.50 -9.77 8.22
CA ASP A 62 -20.59 -8.39 7.70
C ASP A 62 -19.87 -7.36 8.60
N GLY A 63 -18.94 -7.83 9.44
CA GLY A 63 -18.09 -7.05 10.36
C GLY A 63 -17.03 -6.19 9.65
N PHE A 64 -17.34 -5.69 8.45
CA PHE A 64 -16.48 -4.83 7.67
C PHE A 64 -17.29 -3.91 6.74
N TYR A 65 -16.65 -2.87 6.24
CA TYR A 65 -17.16 -2.02 5.17
C TYR A 65 -16.04 -1.75 4.15
N ILE A 66 -16.40 -1.37 2.93
CA ILE A 66 -15.42 -0.95 1.92
C ILE A 66 -14.98 0.48 2.23
N GLY A 67 -13.68 0.70 2.36
CA GLY A 67 -13.13 2.04 2.57
C GLY A 67 -13.38 2.99 1.39
N PRO A 68 -13.12 4.30 1.57
CA PRO A 68 -13.25 5.28 0.50
C PRO A 68 -12.41 4.92 -0.75
N GLU A 69 -13.05 4.92 -1.92
CA GLU A 69 -12.37 4.75 -3.22
C GLU A 69 -12.14 6.09 -3.94
N VAL A 70 -12.52 7.21 -3.30
CA VAL A 70 -12.39 8.57 -3.82
C VAL A 70 -11.93 9.52 -2.70
N VAL A 71 -11.31 10.64 -3.07
CA VAL A 71 -10.75 11.62 -2.11
C VAL A 71 -11.84 12.32 -1.29
N ARG A 72 -13.02 12.52 -1.87
CA ARG A 72 -14.19 13.13 -1.21
C ARG A 72 -15.36 12.14 -1.23
N PRO A 73 -15.37 11.13 -0.34
CA PRO A 73 -16.47 10.18 -0.26
C PRO A 73 -17.74 10.85 0.32
N PRO A 74 -18.93 10.26 0.13
CA PRO A 74 -20.10 10.61 0.92
C PRO A 74 -19.83 10.45 2.42
N PHE A 75 -20.52 11.24 3.24
CA PHE A 75 -20.41 11.17 4.69
C PHE A 75 -20.73 9.77 5.22
N THR A 76 -19.96 9.34 6.23
CA THR A 76 -20.19 8.07 6.89
C THR A 76 -21.47 8.14 7.72
N GLN A 77 -22.42 7.23 7.47
CA GLN A 77 -23.64 7.17 8.26
C GLN A 77 -23.33 6.85 9.73
N ALA A 78 -24.00 7.53 10.65
CA ALA A 78 -23.88 7.25 12.08
C ALA A 78 -24.14 5.77 12.38
N GLY A 79 -23.23 5.14 13.15
CA GLY A 79 -23.29 3.72 13.49
C GLY A 79 -22.76 2.77 12.40
N ALA A 80 -22.42 3.24 11.19
CA ALA A 80 -21.97 2.37 10.10
C ALA A 80 -20.61 1.70 10.33
N THR A 81 -19.80 2.23 11.26
CA THR A 81 -18.44 1.73 11.56
C THR A 81 -18.40 0.71 12.69
N ARG A 82 -19.54 0.36 13.27
CA ARG A 82 -19.67 -0.63 14.34
C ARG A 82 -20.73 -1.67 14.00
N ASP A 83 -20.60 -2.86 14.58
CA ASP A 83 -21.67 -3.85 14.58
C ASP A 83 -22.68 -3.60 15.70
N ALA A 84 -23.68 -4.47 15.81
CA ALA A 84 -24.77 -4.33 16.78
C ALA A 84 -24.29 -4.42 18.25
N GLN A 85 -23.12 -5.02 18.48
CA GLN A 85 -22.49 -5.18 19.79
C GLN A 85 -21.52 -4.03 20.10
N GLY A 86 -21.35 -3.10 19.16
CA GLY A 86 -20.46 -1.93 19.30
C GLY A 86 -19.00 -2.22 18.96
N ALA A 87 -18.66 -3.43 18.50
CA ALA A 87 -17.32 -3.74 18.02
C ALA A 87 -17.06 -3.03 16.68
N LEU A 88 -15.82 -2.62 16.47
CA LEU A 88 -15.39 -1.87 15.30
C LEU A 88 -15.37 -2.78 14.08
N LYS A 89 -16.09 -2.39 13.04
CA LYS A 89 -15.99 -3.02 11.72
C LYS A 89 -14.63 -2.73 11.11
N ARG A 90 -14.05 -3.74 10.47
CA ARG A 90 -12.82 -3.58 9.67
C ARG A 90 -13.09 -2.66 8.46
N GLN A 91 -12.15 -1.77 8.13
CA GLN A 91 -12.18 -1.08 6.84
C GLN A 91 -11.43 -1.95 5.83
N ALA A 92 -12.10 -2.39 4.77
CA ALA A 92 -11.50 -3.21 3.74
C ALA A 92 -11.01 -2.35 2.56
N ALA A 93 -9.86 -2.71 1.99
CA ALA A 93 -9.38 -2.15 0.74
C ALA A 93 -9.92 -2.96 -0.43
N ARG A 94 -10.65 -2.32 -1.36
CA ARG A 94 -11.11 -2.97 -2.60
C ARG A 94 -10.19 -2.62 -3.75
N PHE A 95 -9.77 -3.63 -4.50
CA PHE A 95 -8.92 -3.49 -5.68
C PHE A 95 -9.65 -3.90 -6.95
N ARG A 96 -9.36 -3.17 -8.02
CA ARG A 96 -9.89 -3.32 -9.38
C ARG A 96 -8.75 -3.47 -10.35
N ILE A 97 -9.03 -4.05 -11.52
CA ILE A 97 -8.06 -4.11 -12.62
C ILE A 97 -8.64 -3.33 -13.78
N TYR A 98 -7.84 -2.43 -14.35
CA TYR A 98 -8.20 -1.73 -15.59
C TYR A 98 -7.22 -2.11 -16.69
N GLY A 99 -7.76 -2.45 -17.86
CA GLY A 99 -6.99 -2.71 -19.07
C GLY A 99 -6.67 -1.42 -19.82
N TYR A 100 -5.47 -1.35 -20.38
CA TYR A 100 -4.92 -0.19 -21.07
C TYR A 100 -4.53 -0.54 -22.49
N ASN A 101 -4.74 0.40 -23.42
CA ASN A 101 -4.22 0.30 -24.77
C ASN A 101 -2.73 0.69 -24.86
N ALA A 102 -2.15 0.59 -26.06
CA ALA A 102 -0.73 0.89 -26.26
C ALA A 102 -0.39 2.37 -26.00
N ALA A 103 -1.35 3.28 -26.13
CA ALA A 103 -1.20 4.70 -25.80
C ALA A 103 -1.25 4.97 -24.29
N GLY A 104 -1.56 3.97 -23.46
CA GLY A 104 -1.69 4.11 -22.01
C GLY A 104 -3.04 4.68 -21.56
N GLU A 105 -4.05 4.65 -22.42
CA GLU A 105 -5.42 5.06 -22.13
C GLU A 105 -6.20 3.90 -21.53
N VAL A 106 -7.12 4.19 -20.60
CA VAL A 106 -7.98 3.17 -19.99
C VAL A 106 -9.02 2.71 -21.01
N VAL A 107 -9.07 1.42 -21.31
CA VAL A 107 -10.07 0.83 -22.19
C VAL A 107 -11.31 0.42 -21.39
N ARG A 108 -11.13 -0.36 -20.32
CA ARG A 108 -12.23 -0.84 -19.45
C ARG A 108 -11.73 -1.47 -18.15
N GLU A 109 -12.65 -1.65 -17.21
CA GLU A 109 -12.46 -2.55 -16.06
C GLU A 109 -12.47 -4.02 -16.53
N LEU A 110 -11.48 -4.78 -16.04
CA LEU A 110 -11.37 -6.22 -16.17
C LEU A 110 -11.93 -6.89 -14.91
N THR A 111 -12.83 -7.84 -15.10
CA THR A 111 -13.58 -8.53 -14.05
C THR A 111 -13.75 -9.99 -14.45
N GLU A 112 -14.19 -10.84 -13.53
CA GLU A 112 -14.55 -12.24 -13.83
C GLU A 112 -15.74 -12.38 -14.80
N ASP A 113 -16.36 -11.27 -15.25
CA ASP A 113 -17.35 -11.28 -16.35
C ASP A 113 -16.70 -11.30 -17.74
N ASN A 114 -15.42 -10.95 -17.86
CA ASN A 114 -14.76 -10.72 -19.16
C ASN A 114 -13.28 -11.13 -19.22
N ALA A 115 -12.67 -11.51 -18.10
CA ALA A 115 -11.30 -11.95 -17.98
C ALA A 115 -11.19 -13.02 -16.89
N THR A 116 -10.19 -13.90 -16.97
CA THR A 116 -9.84 -14.79 -15.85
C THR A 116 -8.85 -14.08 -14.96
N ILE A 117 -9.17 -13.93 -13.66
CA ILE A 117 -8.34 -13.16 -12.72
C ILE A 117 -7.92 -14.05 -11.55
N ARG A 118 -6.63 -14.05 -11.23
CA ARG A 118 -6.12 -14.61 -9.98
C ARG A 118 -5.33 -13.56 -9.24
N TRP A 119 -5.82 -13.20 -8.07
CA TRP A 119 -5.15 -12.29 -7.16
C TRP A 119 -4.14 -13.04 -6.28
N GLN A 120 -3.07 -12.36 -5.91
CA GLN A 120 -2.11 -12.80 -4.91
C GLN A 120 -1.74 -11.61 -4.02
N VAL A 121 -1.79 -11.79 -2.70
CA VAL A 121 -1.42 -10.78 -1.72
C VAL A 121 -0.49 -11.41 -0.69
N HIS A 122 0.53 -10.68 -0.24
CA HIS A 122 1.45 -11.14 0.79
C HIS A 122 1.57 -10.09 1.89
N LEU A 123 0.83 -10.27 2.98
CA LEU A 123 0.91 -9.39 4.15
C LEU A 123 2.03 -9.85 5.09
N ALA A 124 2.78 -8.90 5.65
CA ALA A 124 3.73 -9.16 6.73
C ALA A 124 3.76 -8.01 7.73
N ASN A 125 4.17 -8.30 8.96
CA ASN A 125 4.48 -7.30 9.99
C ASN A 125 5.93 -7.45 10.42
N LYS A 126 6.72 -6.39 10.21
CA LYS A 126 8.14 -6.35 10.56
C LYS A 126 8.46 -5.41 11.72
N LYS A 127 7.45 -4.81 12.37
CA LYS A 127 7.63 -3.76 13.38
C LYS A 127 8.59 -4.19 14.49
N ALA A 128 8.38 -5.36 15.08
CA ALA A 128 9.21 -5.85 16.19
C ALA A 128 10.65 -6.20 15.76
N ALA A 129 10.86 -6.52 14.48
CA ALA A 129 12.18 -6.77 13.90
C ALA A 129 12.89 -5.48 13.44
N TRP A 130 12.19 -4.34 13.43
CA TRP A 130 12.70 -3.08 12.88
C TRP A 130 13.48 -2.24 13.91
N TYR A 131 13.82 -1.02 13.50
CA TYR A 131 14.41 0.00 14.36
C TYR A 131 13.38 0.65 15.27
N ARG A 132 13.86 1.19 16.39
CA ARG A 132 13.09 2.05 17.27
C ARG A 132 12.71 3.33 16.51
N PHE A 133 11.58 3.90 16.85
CA PHE A 133 11.17 5.22 16.40
C PHE A 133 11.45 6.21 17.53
N THR A 134 12.54 6.96 17.41
CA THR A 134 12.95 8.06 18.30
C THR A 134 12.76 9.39 17.59
N SER A 135 13.25 9.47 16.35
CA SER A 135 13.06 10.58 15.42
C SER A 135 13.01 10.07 13.98
N ALA A 136 12.49 10.92 13.07
CA ALA A 136 12.55 10.66 11.64
C ALA A 136 14.01 10.66 11.17
N LEU A 137 14.36 9.79 10.21
CA LEU A 137 15.76 9.65 9.75
C LEU A 137 16.15 10.66 8.67
N ASP A 138 15.17 11.36 8.10
CA ASP A 138 15.30 12.29 6.97
C ASP A 138 15.30 13.77 7.39
N ILE A 139 15.41 14.04 8.70
CA ILE A 139 15.54 15.40 9.25
C ILE A 139 17.00 15.71 9.62
N PRO A 140 17.44 16.98 9.54
CA PRO A 140 18.81 17.36 9.89
C PRO A 140 19.24 16.93 11.30
N GLU A 141 18.31 16.94 12.26
CA GLU A 141 18.57 16.58 13.66
C GLU A 141 18.97 15.11 13.85
N ASN A 142 18.69 14.23 12.87
CA ASN A 142 19.03 12.82 12.92
C ASN A 142 20.18 12.44 11.96
N GLU A 143 20.85 13.41 11.37
CA GLU A 143 21.99 13.17 10.47
C GLU A 143 23.13 12.47 11.23
N GLY A 144 23.48 11.25 10.81
CA GLY A 144 24.57 10.46 11.38
C GLY A 144 24.26 9.70 12.69
N ASN A 145 23.11 9.95 13.34
CA ASN A 145 22.79 9.37 14.66
C ASN A 145 22.12 7.99 14.56
N GLY A 146 21.17 7.83 13.62
CA GLY A 146 20.45 6.58 13.39
C GLY A 146 19.63 6.11 14.61
N ASN A 147 18.81 5.07 14.43
CA ASN A 147 17.97 4.56 15.51
C ASN A 147 18.42 3.14 15.94
N PRO A 148 18.41 2.80 17.24
CA PRO A 148 18.71 1.46 17.70
C PRO A 148 17.65 0.45 17.24
N ARG A 149 17.97 -0.84 17.23
CA ARG A 149 16.99 -1.89 16.90
C ARG A 149 15.98 -2.09 18.04
N ARG A 150 14.72 -2.35 17.71
CA ARG A 150 13.79 -3.01 18.64
C ARG A 150 14.25 -4.44 18.90
N ASN A 151 13.90 -4.94 20.08
CA ASN A 151 14.26 -6.26 20.57
C ASN A 151 15.77 -6.51 20.44
N ALA A 152 16.58 -5.53 20.88
CA ALA A 152 18.02 -5.51 20.60
C ALA A 152 18.76 -6.71 21.21
N LYS A 153 18.22 -7.32 22.26
CA LYS A 153 18.75 -8.53 22.91
C LYS A 153 18.67 -9.77 22.01
N ILE A 154 17.82 -9.76 20.98
CA ILE A 154 17.65 -10.88 20.04
C ILE A 154 18.56 -10.66 18.83
N LYS A 155 19.45 -11.61 18.59
CA LYS A 155 20.58 -11.52 17.65
C LYS A 155 20.50 -12.59 16.57
N GLY A 156 21.27 -12.39 15.50
CA GLY A 156 21.44 -13.37 14.43
C GLY A 156 20.11 -13.81 13.80
N GLU A 157 20.05 -15.10 13.46
CA GLU A 157 18.89 -15.73 12.79
C GLU A 157 17.60 -15.69 13.63
N ASP A 158 17.70 -15.61 14.96
CA ASP A 158 16.54 -15.53 15.84
C ASP A 158 15.70 -14.26 15.61
N ARG A 159 16.28 -13.21 14.99
CA ARG A 159 15.50 -12.03 14.61
C ARG A 159 14.41 -12.32 13.59
N LYS A 160 14.50 -13.43 12.83
CA LYS A 160 13.41 -13.86 11.94
C LYS A 160 12.13 -14.18 12.72
N LYS A 161 12.24 -14.59 13.99
CA LYS A 161 11.10 -14.85 14.88
C LYS A 161 10.35 -13.58 15.32
N LEU A 162 10.90 -12.39 15.05
CA LEU A 162 10.27 -11.10 15.31
C LEU A 162 9.38 -10.62 14.15
N VAL A 163 9.40 -11.32 13.02
CA VAL A 163 8.59 -10.98 11.84
C VAL A 163 7.38 -11.88 11.79
N VAL A 164 6.19 -11.30 11.78
CA VAL A 164 4.96 -12.04 11.49
C VAL A 164 4.81 -12.13 9.97
N ASP A 165 5.04 -13.30 9.41
CA ASP A 165 4.89 -13.57 7.99
C ASP A 165 4.13 -14.90 7.77
N PRO A 166 2.81 -14.84 7.48
CA PRO A 166 1.98 -16.01 7.15
C PRO A 166 2.14 -16.49 5.69
N GLY A 167 2.98 -15.82 4.90
CA GLY A 167 3.15 -16.07 3.46
C GLY A 167 2.02 -15.52 2.61
N ALA A 168 2.17 -15.65 1.29
CA ALA A 168 1.19 -15.17 0.32
C ALA A 168 -0.13 -15.98 0.35
N ARG A 169 -1.23 -15.33 0.00
CA ARG A 169 -2.54 -15.95 -0.25
C ARG A 169 -3.02 -15.59 -1.65
N SER A 170 -3.68 -16.54 -2.30
CA SER A 170 -4.22 -16.40 -3.65
C SER A 170 -5.72 -16.64 -3.66
N ILE A 171 -6.46 -15.85 -4.43
CA ILE A 171 -7.92 -15.95 -4.56
C ILE A 171 -8.36 -15.60 -5.99
N SER A 172 -9.41 -16.26 -6.49
CA SER A 172 -9.93 -16.09 -7.85
C SER A 172 -11.42 -16.42 -7.91
N GLY A 173 -12.15 -15.87 -8.86
CA GLY A 173 -13.59 -16.07 -9.01
C GLY A 173 -14.45 -15.07 -8.21
N LYS A 174 -15.77 -15.17 -8.37
CA LYS A 174 -16.77 -14.27 -7.77
C LYS A 174 -17.21 -14.75 -6.39
N ASN A 175 -17.50 -13.81 -5.49
CA ASN A 175 -18.06 -14.07 -4.15
C ASN A 175 -17.28 -15.12 -3.35
N ARG A 176 -15.95 -15.06 -3.36
CA ARG A 176 -15.10 -16.01 -2.64
C ARG A 176 -14.69 -15.47 -1.29
N SER A 177 -14.76 -16.33 -0.28
CA SER A 177 -14.28 -16.12 1.09
C SER A 177 -14.05 -17.48 1.75
N GLY A 178 -13.46 -17.51 2.94
CA GLY A 178 -13.27 -18.71 3.74
C GLY A 178 -11.83 -18.92 4.19
N MET A 179 -11.63 -19.85 5.13
CA MET A 179 -10.40 -20.04 5.89
C MET A 179 -9.12 -20.20 5.05
N ALA A 180 -9.23 -20.79 3.84
CA ALA A 180 -8.10 -20.94 2.92
C ALA A 180 -7.49 -19.60 2.45
N TYR A 181 -8.24 -18.49 2.59
CA TYR A 181 -7.81 -17.14 2.20
C TYR A 181 -7.40 -16.27 3.40
N HIS A 182 -7.34 -16.84 4.60
CA HIS A 182 -6.90 -16.14 5.80
C HIS A 182 -5.37 -16.17 5.92
N PHE A 183 -4.79 -15.07 6.36
CA PHE A 183 -3.36 -14.91 6.64
C PHE A 183 -2.99 -15.48 8.02
N ASN A 184 -3.32 -16.75 8.23
CA ASN A 184 -2.98 -17.53 9.43
C ASN A 184 -1.59 -18.20 9.29
N GLY A 185 -1.05 -18.72 10.39
CA GLY A 185 0.24 -19.42 10.43
C GLY A 185 1.48 -18.52 10.60
N GLY A 186 1.32 -17.21 10.47
CA GLY A 186 2.37 -16.23 10.83
C GLY A 186 2.52 -16.15 12.35
N LYS A 187 3.75 -16.13 12.84
CA LYS A 187 4.03 -16.13 14.28
C LYS A 187 4.95 -15.01 14.69
N PHE A 188 4.64 -14.39 15.82
CA PHE A 188 5.60 -13.63 16.61
C PHE A 188 6.11 -14.54 17.72
N MET A 189 7.39 -14.90 17.69
CA MET A 189 7.95 -15.94 18.56
C MET A 189 7.14 -17.24 18.49
N SER A 190 6.47 -17.62 19.58
CA SER A 190 5.61 -18.80 19.69
C SER A 190 4.13 -18.49 19.45
N VAL A 191 3.74 -17.22 19.37
CA VAL A 191 2.33 -16.79 19.32
C VAL A 191 1.90 -16.60 17.86
N GLU A 192 0.79 -17.22 17.48
CA GLU A 192 0.16 -17.01 16.18
C GLU A 192 -0.53 -15.66 16.12
N VAL A 193 -0.29 -14.93 15.03
CA VAL A 193 -0.82 -13.58 14.80
C VAL A 193 -1.43 -13.53 13.39
N PRO A 194 -2.76 -13.77 13.27
CA PRO A 194 -3.45 -13.64 11.99
C PRO A 194 -3.40 -12.19 11.47
N LEU A 195 -2.99 -11.99 10.22
CA LEU A 195 -2.84 -10.64 9.64
C LEU A 195 -4.04 -10.15 8.81
N GLY A 196 -5.11 -10.96 8.74
CA GLY A 196 -6.34 -10.64 8.00
C GLY A 196 -6.77 -11.73 7.03
N GLU A 197 -7.50 -11.35 5.99
CA GLU A 197 -8.09 -12.29 5.02
C GLU A 197 -8.35 -11.63 3.65
N LEU A 198 -8.45 -12.47 2.61
CA LEU A 198 -8.88 -12.06 1.28
C LEU A 198 -10.33 -12.49 1.01
N ARG A 199 -11.08 -11.64 0.31
CA ARG A 199 -12.38 -11.96 -0.28
C ARG A 199 -12.44 -11.47 -1.73
N THR A 200 -13.43 -11.94 -2.48
CA THR A 200 -13.80 -11.33 -3.77
C THR A 200 -15.27 -10.93 -3.80
N ASP A 201 -15.58 -9.83 -4.47
CA ASP A 201 -16.96 -9.38 -4.69
C ASP A 201 -17.66 -10.15 -5.82
N LYS A 202 -18.90 -9.77 -6.12
CA LYS A 202 -19.72 -10.37 -7.20
C LYS A 202 -19.13 -10.24 -8.61
N LYS A 203 -18.15 -9.37 -8.82
CA LYS A 203 -17.41 -9.19 -10.08
C LYS A 203 -16.00 -9.78 -10.04
N GLY A 204 -15.61 -10.41 -8.93
CA GLY A 204 -14.25 -10.93 -8.73
C GLY A 204 -13.22 -9.87 -8.38
N ARG A 205 -13.66 -8.68 -7.94
CA ARG A 205 -12.74 -7.66 -7.40
C ARG A 205 -12.19 -8.12 -6.07
N LEU A 206 -10.92 -7.89 -5.84
CA LEU A 206 -10.27 -8.25 -4.59
C LEU A 206 -10.73 -7.31 -3.47
N ILE A 207 -10.99 -7.90 -2.30
CA ILE A 207 -11.22 -7.20 -1.05
C ILE A 207 -10.18 -7.72 -0.06
N VAL A 208 -9.35 -6.83 0.47
CA VAL A 208 -8.35 -7.15 1.51
C VAL A 208 -8.86 -6.61 2.84
N LEU A 209 -9.02 -7.49 3.82
CA LEU A 209 -9.32 -7.13 5.20
C LEU A 209 -8.07 -7.33 6.06
N GLY A 210 -7.82 -6.38 6.96
CA GLY A 210 -6.74 -6.48 7.94
C GLY A 210 -7.07 -7.42 9.11
N GLY A 211 -6.16 -7.42 10.10
CA GLY A 211 -6.34 -8.08 11.39
C GLY A 211 -7.53 -7.54 12.20
N LEU A 212 -7.71 -8.11 13.40
CA LEU A 212 -8.81 -7.81 14.31
C LEU A 212 -8.44 -6.76 15.37
N GLY A 213 -7.23 -6.19 15.31
CA GLY A 213 -6.73 -5.21 16.28
C GLY A 213 -6.07 -5.85 17.49
N ASN A 214 -5.59 -7.09 17.35
CA ASN A 214 -4.88 -7.81 18.40
C ASN A 214 -3.47 -7.25 18.57
N SER A 215 -3.12 -6.96 19.82
CA SER A 215 -1.76 -6.62 20.24
C SER A 215 -1.45 -7.31 21.55
N GLY A 216 -0.19 -7.64 21.79
CA GLY A 216 0.20 -8.33 23.01
C GLY A 216 1.68 -8.69 23.07
N THR A 217 2.02 -9.45 24.10
CA THR A 217 3.37 -9.97 24.33
C THR A 217 3.29 -11.38 24.94
N PRO A 218 4.11 -12.34 24.48
CA PRO A 218 4.19 -13.66 25.10
C PRO A 218 4.65 -13.63 26.57
N ALA A 219 5.35 -12.56 26.99
CA ALA A 219 5.92 -12.43 28.32
C ALA A 219 4.97 -11.74 29.33
N GLY A 220 3.83 -11.22 28.88
CA GLY A 220 2.90 -10.45 29.73
C GLY A 220 3.45 -9.09 30.21
N SER A 221 4.58 -8.63 29.66
CA SER A 221 5.17 -7.33 30.00
C SER A 221 4.22 -6.17 29.68
N PRO A 222 4.20 -5.10 30.48
CA PRO A 222 3.41 -3.91 30.16
C PRO A 222 3.89 -3.28 28.84
N PRO A 223 3.00 -2.59 28.09
CA PRO A 223 3.37 -1.89 26.87
C PRO A 223 4.19 -0.61 27.15
N TYR A 224 4.12 -0.10 28.38
CA TYR A 224 4.83 1.10 28.82
C TYR A 224 5.82 0.74 29.93
N ASP A 225 7.09 1.07 29.70
CA ASP A 225 8.16 1.01 30.69
C ASP A 225 8.50 2.44 31.18
N PRO A 226 8.18 2.80 32.43
CA PRO A 226 8.45 4.15 32.96
C PRO A 226 9.94 4.49 33.03
N THR A 227 10.84 3.52 32.88
CA THR A 227 12.30 3.74 32.87
C THR A 227 12.86 4.01 31.47
N ASP A 228 12.04 3.81 30.42
CA ASP A 228 12.39 4.05 29.02
C ASP A 228 11.50 5.17 28.46
N ALA A 229 12.08 6.37 28.33
CA ALA A 229 11.36 7.56 27.85
C ALA A 229 10.75 7.40 26.44
N ASP A 230 11.26 6.46 25.64
CA ASP A 230 10.81 6.22 24.26
C ASP A 230 9.93 4.97 24.14
N THR A 231 9.51 4.36 25.25
CA THR A 231 8.79 3.08 25.31
C THR A 231 7.47 3.06 24.53
N PHE A 232 6.77 4.21 24.45
CA PHE A 232 5.45 4.33 23.83
C PHE A 232 5.41 3.75 22.40
N ASN A 233 6.44 4.04 21.61
CA ASN A 233 6.56 3.52 20.25
C ASN A 233 7.42 2.25 20.17
N ASN A 234 8.10 1.83 21.24
CA ASN A 234 9.26 0.93 21.16
C ASN A 234 9.23 -0.23 22.16
N ALA A 235 8.05 -0.63 22.61
CA ALA A 235 7.87 -1.75 23.53
C ALA A 235 8.52 -3.04 23.00
N ASP A 236 9.59 -3.48 23.65
CA ASP A 236 10.26 -4.74 23.35
C ASP A 236 9.37 -5.93 23.75
N GLY A 237 9.40 -7.00 22.96
CA GLY A 237 8.59 -8.20 23.16
C GLY A 237 7.14 -8.10 22.70
N TRP A 238 6.72 -6.96 22.14
CA TRP A 238 5.35 -6.74 21.68
C TRP A 238 5.15 -7.03 20.18
N TYR A 239 3.94 -7.48 19.85
CA TYR A 239 3.42 -7.63 18.50
C TYR A 239 2.07 -6.92 18.35
N ASP A 240 1.70 -6.66 17.10
CA ASP A 240 0.34 -6.29 16.71
C ASP A 240 -0.01 -6.99 15.38
N ASP A 241 -1.27 -6.90 14.96
CA ASP A 241 -1.78 -7.50 13.73
C ASP A 241 -2.01 -6.49 12.59
N THR A 242 -1.36 -5.32 12.66
CA THR A 242 -1.21 -4.47 11.48
C THR A 242 -0.24 -5.13 10.50
N SER A 243 -0.28 -4.70 9.23
CA SER A 243 0.58 -5.27 8.20
C SER A 243 0.59 -4.40 6.96
N ASP A 244 1.49 -4.71 6.04
CA ASP A 244 1.45 -4.19 4.69
C ASP A 244 2.05 -5.22 3.73
N GLY A 245 1.87 -5.02 2.43
CA GLY A 245 2.55 -5.82 1.44
C GLY A 245 2.02 -5.72 0.01
N PRO A 246 2.66 -6.44 -0.93
CA PRO A 246 2.33 -6.35 -2.35
C PRO A 246 0.99 -7.01 -2.67
N VAL A 247 0.30 -6.40 -3.64
CA VAL A 247 -0.91 -6.91 -4.30
C VAL A 247 -0.58 -7.15 -5.77
N ARG A 248 -0.72 -8.40 -6.23
CA ARG A 248 -0.43 -8.84 -7.60
C ARG A 248 -1.65 -9.54 -8.19
N ALA A 249 -1.70 -9.62 -9.50
CA ALA A 249 -2.68 -10.42 -10.21
C ALA A 249 -2.10 -11.00 -11.51
N SER A 250 -2.54 -12.20 -11.88
CA SER A 250 -2.45 -12.70 -13.25
C SER A 250 -3.79 -12.52 -13.94
N VAL A 251 -3.78 -12.03 -15.17
CA VAL A 251 -4.97 -11.75 -15.96
C VAL A 251 -4.86 -12.40 -17.32
N GLU A 252 -5.83 -13.27 -17.63
CA GLU A 252 -6.05 -13.79 -18.97
C GLU A 252 -7.17 -13.00 -19.64
N TRP A 253 -6.86 -12.35 -20.76
CA TRP A 253 -7.77 -11.54 -21.55
C TRP A 253 -7.87 -12.12 -22.95
N LYS A 254 -9.08 -12.58 -23.34
CA LYS A 254 -9.34 -13.20 -24.65
C LYS A 254 -8.38 -14.36 -24.99
N GLY A 255 -8.02 -15.18 -24.00
CA GLY A 255 -7.12 -16.31 -24.16
C GLY A 255 -5.63 -15.98 -24.09
N GLU A 256 -5.26 -14.71 -23.87
CA GLU A 256 -3.86 -14.28 -23.74
C GLU A 256 -3.56 -13.74 -22.33
N ASN A 257 -2.42 -14.13 -21.77
CA ASN A 257 -1.92 -13.50 -20.55
C ASN A 257 -1.36 -12.12 -20.87
N ILE A 258 -1.86 -11.10 -20.15
CA ILE A 258 -1.37 -9.73 -20.28
C ILE A 258 -0.56 -9.32 -19.05
N PRO A 259 0.47 -8.46 -19.20
CA PRO A 259 1.21 -7.94 -18.06
C PRO A 259 0.31 -7.05 -17.18
N VAL A 260 0.50 -7.14 -15.86
CA VAL A 260 -0.28 -6.41 -14.86
C VAL A 260 0.66 -5.63 -13.95
N ASP A 261 0.51 -4.30 -13.92
CA ASP A 261 1.24 -3.47 -12.95
C ASP A 261 0.67 -3.69 -11.54
N PRO A 262 1.53 -4.01 -10.54
CA PRO A 262 1.08 -4.37 -9.20
C PRO A 262 0.63 -3.16 -8.39
N ALA A 263 0.07 -3.44 -7.21
CA ALA A 263 -0.26 -2.45 -6.20
C ALA A 263 0.35 -2.85 -4.84
N TRP A 264 0.08 -2.03 -3.82
CA TRP A 264 0.40 -2.31 -2.43
C TRP A 264 -0.86 -2.19 -1.56
N VAL A 265 -0.87 -2.83 -0.40
CA VAL A 265 -1.89 -2.61 0.63
C VAL A 265 -1.21 -2.31 1.95
N LEU A 266 -1.78 -1.38 2.72
CA LEU A 266 -1.40 -1.13 4.11
C LEU A 266 -2.62 -1.31 5.02
N VAL A 267 -2.39 -1.86 6.20
CA VAL A 267 -3.39 -2.07 7.25
C VAL A 267 -3.02 -1.19 8.44
N GLY A 268 -3.80 -0.13 8.64
CA GLY A 268 -3.60 0.81 9.74
C GLY A 268 -4.53 0.58 10.94
N PRO A 269 -4.39 1.39 12.00
CA PRO A 269 -5.38 1.49 13.09
C PRO A 269 -6.76 1.89 12.57
N PRO A 270 -7.85 1.74 13.35
CA PRO A 270 -9.18 2.22 12.97
C PRO A 270 -9.20 3.72 12.67
N ASN A 271 -10.09 4.16 11.77
CA ASN A 271 -10.40 5.57 11.60
C ASN A 271 -11.64 5.90 12.43
N TYR A 272 -11.43 6.51 13.58
CA TYR A 272 -12.50 6.84 14.52
C TYR A 272 -13.34 8.04 14.08
N ALA A 273 -12.86 8.83 13.11
CA ALA A 273 -13.54 10.02 12.60
C ALA A 273 -13.35 10.10 11.06
N PRO A 274 -13.99 9.21 10.28
CA PRO A 274 -13.77 9.08 8.84
C PRO A 274 -14.06 10.36 8.05
N ASP A 275 -14.95 11.20 8.56
CA ASP A 275 -15.35 12.46 7.92
C ASP A 275 -14.54 13.67 8.39
N VAL A 276 -13.59 13.48 9.30
CA VAL A 276 -12.64 14.52 9.74
C VAL A 276 -11.34 14.37 8.97
N VAL A 277 -11.18 15.17 7.93
CA VAL A 277 -9.99 15.17 7.07
C VAL A 277 -8.94 16.11 7.64
N GLY A 278 -7.72 15.61 7.80
CA GLY A 278 -6.59 16.43 8.23
C GLY A 278 -6.17 17.45 7.17
N TRP A 279 -5.57 18.56 7.62
CA TRP A 279 -5.02 19.64 6.77
C TRP A 279 -4.03 19.19 5.70
N ARG A 280 -3.29 18.10 5.93
CA ARG A 280 -2.44 17.43 4.96
C ARG A 280 -2.67 15.92 5.06
N THR A 281 -3.00 15.31 3.95
CA THR A 281 -3.24 13.88 3.82
C THR A 281 -2.01 13.16 3.26
N LEU A 282 -1.99 11.83 3.36
CA LEU A 282 -0.99 11.03 2.65
C LEU A 282 -1.05 11.26 1.13
N HIS A 283 -2.24 11.55 0.59
CA HIS A 283 -2.39 11.89 -0.82
C HIS A 283 -1.61 13.18 -1.16
N ASP A 284 -1.71 14.22 -0.33
CA ASP A 284 -0.99 15.48 -0.55
C ASP A 284 0.53 15.29 -0.46
N LEU A 285 0.99 14.47 0.50
CA LEU A 285 2.40 14.08 0.59
C LEU A 285 2.86 13.35 -0.67
N LEU A 286 2.08 12.39 -1.19
CA LEU A 286 2.44 11.65 -2.40
C LEU A 286 2.45 12.55 -3.64
N VAL A 287 1.48 13.45 -3.79
CA VAL A 287 1.47 14.44 -4.88
C VAL A 287 2.71 15.32 -4.81
N HIS A 288 3.09 15.80 -3.62
CA HIS A 288 4.32 16.57 -3.42
C HIS A 288 5.56 15.75 -3.78
N THR A 289 5.69 14.52 -3.27
CA THR A 289 6.83 13.64 -3.57
C THR A 289 6.95 13.35 -5.07
N TYR A 290 5.84 13.08 -5.75
CA TYR A 290 5.84 12.78 -7.18
C TYR A 290 6.15 14.01 -8.04
N THR A 291 5.69 15.19 -7.64
CA THR A 291 6.06 16.43 -8.33
C THR A 291 7.54 16.78 -8.12
N ALA A 292 8.04 16.67 -6.88
CA ALA A 292 9.45 16.87 -6.57
C ALA A 292 10.38 15.88 -7.30
N SER A 293 9.90 14.64 -7.53
CA SER A 293 10.64 13.61 -8.27
C SER A 293 10.48 13.71 -9.79
N GLY A 294 9.70 14.68 -10.30
CA GLY A 294 9.42 14.84 -11.74
C GLY A 294 8.49 13.76 -12.34
N TRP A 295 7.80 12.98 -11.51
CA TRP A 295 6.85 11.95 -11.94
C TRP A 295 5.45 12.49 -12.19
N MET A 296 5.14 13.65 -11.60
CA MET A 296 3.92 14.41 -11.84
C MET A 296 4.27 15.85 -12.20
N THR A 297 3.42 16.47 -13.03
CA THR A 297 3.55 17.89 -13.36
C THR A 297 2.73 18.74 -12.40
N VAL A 298 3.34 19.83 -11.91
CA VAL A 298 2.60 20.84 -11.15
C VAL A 298 1.69 21.60 -12.13
N PRO A 299 0.39 21.76 -11.84
CA PRO A 299 -0.50 22.55 -12.68
C PRO A 299 0.02 23.98 -12.87
N LYS A 300 0.03 24.47 -14.13
CA LYS A 300 0.46 25.85 -14.44
C LYS A 300 -0.46 26.93 -13.84
N LYS A 301 -1.68 26.57 -13.48
CA LYS A 301 -2.69 27.47 -12.90
C LYS A 301 -3.29 26.79 -11.67
N THR A 302 -3.21 27.48 -10.53
CA THR A 302 -3.89 27.10 -9.29
C THR A 302 -5.39 27.30 -9.42
N SER A 303 -6.16 26.34 -8.95
CA SER A 303 -7.62 26.37 -8.89
C SER A 303 -8.09 26.47 -7.45
N PHE A 304 -8.86 27.52 -7.15
CA PHE A 304 -9.40 27.75 -5.81
C PHE A 304 -10.29 26.61 -5.28
N THR A 305 -10.90 25.79 -6.13
CA THR A 305 -11.78 24.69 -5.70
C THR A 305 -11.09 23.33 -5.63
N ARG A 306 -9.84 23.23 -6.09
CA ARG A 306 -9.07 21.98 -6.10
C ARG A 306 -7.80 22.05 -5.26
N ASP A 307 -7.16 23.21 -5.25
CA ASP A 307 -5.79 23.39 -4.76
C ASP A 307 -5.71 24.32 -3.53
N VAL A 308 -6.84 24.97 -3.14
CA VAL A 308 -7.01 25.86 -1.98
C VAL A 308 -8.25 25.42 -1.21
#